data_AF-A0A4Q5UMU8-F1
#
_entry.id   AF-A0A4Q5UMU8-F1
#
_cell.length_a   1.000
_cell.length_b   1.000
_cell.length_c   1.000
_cell.angle_alpha   90.00
_cell.angle_beta   90.00
_cell.angle_gamma   90.00
#
_symmetry.space_group_name_H-M   'P 1'
#
loop_
_entity.id
_entity.type
_entity.pdbx_description
1 polymer ?
#
loop_
_entity_poly.entity_id
_entity_poly.type
_entity_poly.pdbx_seq_one_letter_code
_entity_poly.pdbx_strand_id
1 'polypeptide(L)'
;MHKSLLLILLILCMQQGSAQDSTRFPLHFIGHWKGSLQWTQPGREPKNFQMQLKVTETDSIGIYAWTIIYGGGDSSQDLRPYSLKAIDVQSGHWVIDEGNGIVLDNYVAGNCLQGSFTVMKNTIVNNYCIENGKMRVEFFTIKLSDKKSSGKGTTDSPTVDS
;
A
#
# COMPACT_ATOMS: atom_id res chain seq x y z
N MET A 1 47.77 -13.35 23.99
CA MET A 1 46.38 -13.83 24.11
C MET A 1 45.36 -12.76 24.51
N HIS A 2 45.75 -11.58 25.01
CA HIS A 2 44.78 -10.54 25.43
C HIS A 2 44.34 -9.58 24.30
N LYS A 3 45.12 -9.46 23.20
CA LYS A 3 44.79 -8.56 22.08
C LYS A 3 43.72 -9.13 21.12
N SER A 4 43.63 -10.45 20.97
CA SER A 4 42.63 -11.11 20.12
C SER A 4 41.23 -11.16 20.75
N LEU A 5 41.13 -11.10 22.07
CA LEU A 5 39.84 -11.09 22.78
C LEU A 5 39.13 -9.72 22.64
N LEU A 6 39.91 -8.64 22.53
CA LEU A 6 39.40 -7.28 22.35
C LEU A 6 38.80 -7.04 20.94
N LEU A 7 39.29 -7.77 19.93
CA LEU A 7 38.84 -7.63 18.54
C LEU A 7 37.49 -8.35 18.28
N ILE A 8 37.22 -9.43 19.02
CA ILE A 8 35.95 -10.18 18.93
C ILE A 8 34.80 -9.41 19.61
N LEU A 9 35.11 -8.61 20.64
CA LEU A 9 34.12 -7.79 21.34
C LEU A 9 33.64 -6.57 20.51
N LEU A 10 34.49 -6.03 19.61
CA LEU A 10 34.14 -4.88 18.77
C LEU A 10 33.20 -5.23 17.59
N ILE A 11 33.22 -6.47 17.11
CA ILE A 11 32.42 -6.91 15.96
C ILE A 11 30.97 -7.21 16.37
N LEU A 12 30.72 -7.53 17.65
CA LEU A 12 29.38 -7.85 18.15
C LEU A 12 28.49 -6.61 18.36
N CYS A 13 29.07 -5.40 18.44
CA CYS A 13 28.30 -4.16 18.63
C CYS A 13 27.63 -3.60 17.36
N MET A 14 27.96 -4.09 16.16
CA MET A 14 27.38 -3.58 14.91
C MET A 14 26.14 -4.33 14.43
N GLN A 15 25.65 -5.32 15.19
CA GLN A 15 24.42 -6.05 14.85
C GLN A 15 23.18 -5.49 15.56
N GLN A 16 23.12 -4.18 15.80
CA GLN A 16 21.84 -3.52 16.05
C GLN A 16 21.11 -3.34 14.71
N GLY A 17 20.70 -4.44 14.10
CA GLY A 17 19.63 -4.41 13.12
C GLY A 17 18.41 -3.84 13.84
N SER A 18 17.88 -2.71 13.38
CA SER A 18 16.66 -2.15 13.91
C SER A 18 15.58 -3.23 13.89
N ALA A 19 15.24 -3.77 15.06
CA ALA A 19 13.95 -4.40 15.24
C ALA A 19 12.95 -3.27 14.99
N GLN A 20 12.46 -3.17 13.75
CA GLN A 20 11.35 -2.27 13.46
C GLN A 20 10.24 -2.66 14.43
N ASP A 21 9.71 -1.67 15.12
CA ASP A 21 8.56 -1.80 16.00
C ASP A 21 7.42 -2.36 15.15
N SER A 22 7.30 -3.70 15.11
CA SER A 22 6.44 -4.46 14.21
C SER A 22 4.97 -4.39 14.63
N THR A 23 4.62 -3.32 15.33
CA THR A 23 3.30 -2.99 15.85
C THR A 23 2.75 -1.71 15.22
N ARG A 24 3.58 -0.98 14.46
CA ARG A 24 3.23 0.30 13.84
C ARG A 24 3.25 0.21 12.33
N PHE A 25 2.51 1.12 11.70
CA PHE A 25 2.58 1.30 10.26
C PHE A 25 3.97 1.82 9.87
N PRO A 26 4.57 1.38 8.75
CA PRO A 26 5.92 1.77 8.43
C PRO A 26 6.05 3.28 8.22
N LEU A 27 6.95 3.90 9.00
CA LEU A 27 7.09 5.35 9.11
C LEU A 27 7.33 6.07 7.77
N HIS A 28 7.94 5.38 6.79
CA HIS A 28 8.21 5.97 5.49
C HIS A 28 6.95 6.33 4.71
N PHE A 29 5.79 5.73 5.02
CA PHE A 29 4.50 6.13 4.42
C PHE A 29 3.89 7.40 5.03
N ILE A 30 4.27 7.75 6.26
CA ILE A 30 3.73 8.90 6.97
C ILE A 30 4.23 10.18 6.30
N GLY A 31 3.31 11.07 5.96
CA GLY A 31 3.64 12.32 5.29
C GLY A 31 2.57 12.82 4.34
N HIS A 32 2.91 13.89 3.62
CA HIS A 32 2.06 14.52 2.62
C HIS A 32 2.62 14.27 1.22
N TRP A 33 1.91 13.47 0.44
CA TRP A 33 2.25 13.11 -0.91
C TRP A 33 1.39 13.90 -1.89
N LYS A 34 2.02 14.44 -2.95
CA LYS A 34 1.33 15.15 -4.02
C LYS A 34 1.93 14.77 -5.36
N GLY A 35 1.07 14.56 -6.35
CA GLY A 35 1.50 14.24 -7.70
C GLY A 35 0.38 14.38 -8.73
N SER A 36 0.73 14.13 -9.98
CA SER A 36 -0.24 13.99 -11.07
C SER A 36 -0.60 12.51 -11.22
N LEU A 37 -1.89 12.19 -11.19
CA LEU A 37 -2.38 10.86 -11.55
C LEU A 37 -2.81 10.89 -13.02
N GLN A 38 -2.32 9.91 -13.77
CA GLN A 38 -2.69 9.69 -15.16
C GLN A 38 -3.70 8.56 -15.22
N TRP A 39 -4.89 8.84 -15.73
CA TRP A 39 -5.94 7.85 -15.95
C TRP A 39 -6.03 7.49 -17.44
N THR A 40 -5.73 6.23 -17.72
CA THR A 40 -5.73 5.66 -19.07
C THR A 40 -6.86 4.66 -19.25
N GLN A 41 -7.49 4.67 -20.42
CA GLN A 41 -8.48 3.66 -20.82
C GLN A 41 -8.18 3.22 -22.26
N PRO A 42 -8.35 1.93 -22.61
CA PRO A 42 -8.17 1.47 -23.97
C PRO A 42 -9.01 2.29 -24.97
N GLY A 43 -8.38 2.79 -26.03
CA GLY A 43 -9.03 3.55 -27.09
C GLY A 43 -9.46 4.98 -26.70
N ARG A 44 -8.94 5.52 -25.59
CA ARG A 44 -9.22 6.91 -25.16
C ARG A 44 -7.93 7.63 -24.79
N GLU A 45 -7.93 8.94 -25.02
CA GLU A 45 -6.83 9.80 -24.58
C GLU A 45 -6.67 9.79 -23.06
N PRO A 46 -5.43 9.75 -22.54
CA PRO A 46 -5.18 9.83 -21.10
C PRO A 46 -5.70 11.13 -20.50
N LYS A 47 -6.29 11.03 -19.30
CA LYS A 47 -6.67 12.18 -18.49
C LYS A 47 -5.69 12.36 -17.34
N ASN A 48 -5.33 13.59 -17.04
CA ASN A 48 -4.45 13.91 -15.90
C ASN A 48 -5.23 14.69 -14.85
N PHE A 49 -5.00 14.38 -13.59
CA PHE A 49 -5.54 15.13 -12.46
C PHE A 49 -4.53 15.21 -11.34
N GLN A 50 -4.62 16.29 -10.56
CA GLN A 50 -3.84 16.42 -9.34
C GLN A 50 -4.44 15.51 -8.27
N MET A 51 -3.57 14.79 -7.57
CA MET A 51 -3.93 13.95 -6.44
C MET A 51 -2.99 14.25 -5.27
N GLN A 52 -3.54 14.23 -4.06
CA GLN A 52 -2.78 14.24 -2.82
C GLN A 52 -3.20 13.07 -1.95
N LEU A 53 -2.24 12.55 -1.18
CA LEU A 53 -2.47 11.62 -0.08
C LEU A 53 -1.80 12.19 1.17
N LYS A 54 -2.56 12.37 2.25
CA LYS A 54 -2.04 12.72 3.56
C LYS A 54 -2.19 11.52 4.48
N VAL A 55 -1.07 11.05 5.01
CA VAL A 55 -1.03 9.98 6.00
C VAL A 55 -0.44 10.55 7.29
N THR A 56 -1.24 10.57 8.36
CA THR A 56 -0.80 11.11 9.65
C THR A 56 -1.18 10.19 10.80
N GLU A 57 -0.38 10.20 11.85
CA GLU A 57 -0.71 9.52 13.10
C GLU A 57 -1.98 10.09 13.72
N THR A 58 -2.67 9.27 14.51
CA THR A 58 -3.77 9.70 15.39
C THR A 58 -3.40 9.42 16.83
N ASP A 59 -4.26 9.81 17.77
CA ASP A 59 -4.07 9.51 19.20
C ASP A 59 -4.24 8.02 19.54
N SER A 60 -4.65 7.20 18.57
CA SER A 60 -4.88 5.76 18.75
C SER A 60 -3.80 4.92 18.05
N ILE A 61 -3.19 4.01 18.80
CA ILE A 61 -2.20 3.06 18.27
C ILE A 61 -2.84 2.21 17.17
N GLY A 62 -2.13 2.07 16.05
CA GLY A 62 -2.60 1.28 14.91
C GLY A 62 -3.70 1.96 14.09
N ILE A 63 -4.03 3.22 14.37
CA ILE A 63 -4.99 4.02 13.59
C ILE A 63 -4.29 5.27 13.06
N TYR A 64 -4.40 5.47 11.75
CA TYR A 64 -3.82 6.59 11.03
C TYR A 64 -4.89 7.28 10.20
N ALA A 65 -4.81 8.60 10.06
CA ALA A 65 -5.64 9.31 9.08
C ALA A 65 -5.11 9.01 7.68
N TRP A 66 -6.00 8.64 6.77
CA TRP A 66 -5.69 8.33 5.37
C TRP A 66 -6.55 9.20 4.46
N THR A 67 -6.08 10.41 4.18
CA THR A 67 -6.87 11.39 3.43
C THR A 67 -6.45 11.46 1.99
N ILE A 68 -7.33 11.07 1.07
CA ILE A 68 -7.13 11.25 -0.37
C ILE A 68 -7.83 12.54 -0.79
N ILE A 69 -7.16 13.32 -1.64
CA ILE A 69 -7.72 14.54 -2.23
C ILE A 69 -7.53 14.46 -3.74
N TYR A 70 -8.64 14.46 -4.48
CA TYR A 70 -8.62 14.59 -5.93
C TYR A 70 -8.96 16.02 -6.34
N GLY A 71 -8.29 16.50 -7.38
CA GLY A 71 -8.46 17.87 -7.87
C GLY A 71 -7.63 18.91 -7.12
N GLY A 72 -7.80 20.17 -7.50
CA GLY A 72 -7.02 21.32 -7.05
C GLY A 72 -6.75 22.31 -8.20
N GLY A 73 -6.61 23.60 -7.88
CA GLY A 73 -6.69 24.70 -8.86
C GLY A 73 -8.13 25.21 -8.98
N ASP A 74 -8.62 25.45 -10.20
CA ASP A 74 -9.97 25.99 -10.48
C ASP A 74 -11.11 24.94 -10.40
N SER A 75 -10.83 23.73 -9.91
CA SER A 75 -11.79 22.62 -9.84
C SER A 75 -12.24 22.34 -8.41
N SER A 76 -13.47 21.85 -8.22
CA SER A 76 -13.94 21.39 -6.91
C SER A 76 -13.07 20.24 -6.40
N GLN A 77 -12.63 20.34 -5.15
CA GLN A 77 -11.85 19.30 -4.49
C GLN A 77 -12.78 18.16 -4.03
N ASP A 78 -12.45 16.93 -4.39
CA ASP A 78 -13.07 15.73 -3.82
C ASP A 78 -12.18 15.25 -2.66
N LEU A 79 -12.68 15.41 -1.43
CA LEU A 79 -12.00 15.05 -0.19
C LEU A 79 -12.53 13.71 0.33
N ARG A 80 -11.62 12.76 0.56
CA ARG A 80 -11.93 11.43 1.06
C ARG A 80 -11.21 11.18 2.39
N PRO A 81 -11.85 11.46 3.53
CA PRO A 81 -11.24 11.40 4.86
C PRO A 81 -11.32 9.98 5.44
N TYR A 82 -10.54 9.07 4.89
CA TYR A 82 -10.52 7.66 5.33
C TYR A 82 -9.61 7.46 6.54
N SER A 83 -9.69 6.26 7.12
CA SER A 83 -8.78 5.81 8.18
C SER A 83 -8.01 4.57 7.73
N LEU A 84 -6.72 4.49 8.07
CA LEU A 84 -5.95 3.26 7.95
C LEU A 84 -5.87 2.59 9.33
N LYS A 85 -6.25 1.32 9.43
CA LYS A 85 -6.32 0.58 10.70
C LYS A 85 -5.51 -0.72 10.61
N ALA A 86 -4.78 -1.03 11.67
CA ALA A 86 -4.11 -2.32 11.83
C ALA A 86 -5.14 -3.44 12.02
N ILE A 87 -4.98 -4.55 11.29
CA ILE A 87 -5.70 -5.80 11.56
C ILE A 87 -4.76 -6.82 12.17
N ASP A 88 -3.65 -7.08 11.49
CA ASP A 88 -2.56 -7.93 11.97
C ASP A 88 -1.22 -7.40 11.45
N VAL A 89 -0.48 -6.74 12.33
CA VAL A 89 0.78 -6.11 11.93
C VAL A 89 1.87 -7.14 11.60
N GLN A 90 1.80 -8.36 12.16
CA GLN A 90 2.79 -9.40 11.88
C GLN A 90 2.70 -9.94 10.46
N SER A 91 1.49 -10.09 9.92
CA SER A 91 1.26 -10.43 8.51
C SER A 91 1.27 -9.20 7.59
N GLY A 92 1.49 -8.00 8.14
CA GLY A 92 1.43 -6.74 7.41
C GLY A 92 0.02 -6.38 6.96
N HIS A 93 -1.03 -6.91 7.60
CA HIS A 93 -2.43 -6.69 7.22
C HIS A 93 -3.00 -5.41 7.84
N TRP A 94 -3.43 -4.51 6.97
CA TRP A 94 -4.05 -3.23 7.28
C TRP A 94 -5.36 -3.08 6.48
N VAL A 95 -6.24 -2.21 6.94
CA VAL A 95 -7.45 -1.86 6.18
C VAL A 95 -7.56 -0.35 6.01
N ILE A 96 -7.99 0.08 4.82
CA ILE A 96 -8.46 1.44 4.59
C ILE A 96 -9.98 1.42 4.78
N ASP A 97 -10.45 2.08 5.83
CA ASP A 97 -11.86 2.22 6.20
C ASP A 97 -12.40 3.55 5.68
N GLU A 98 -13.40 3.50 4.80
CA GLU A 98 -14.01 4.69 4.21
C GLU A 98 -15.01 5.39 5.14
N GLY A 99 -15.34 4.80 6.29
CA GLY A 99 -16.28 5.37 7.27
C GLY A 99 -17.76 5.25 6.89
N ASN A 100 -18.06 4.55 5.81
CA ASN A 100 -19.42 4.33 5.29
C ASN A 100 -19.79 2.83 5.21
N GLY A 101 -19.03 1.98 5.91
CA GLY A 101 -19.17 0.52 5.88
C GLY A 101 -18.34 -0.18 4.80
N ILE A 102 -17.63 0.56 3.94
CA ILE A 102 -16.65 0.00 3.00
C ILE A 102 -15.29 -0.08 3.68
N VAL A 103 -14.72 -1.29 3.68
CA VAL A 103 -13.40 -1.60 4.24
C VAL A 103 -12.57 -2.26 3.14
N LEU A 104 -11.39 -1.71 2.87
CA LEU A 104 -10.50 -2.17 1.80
C LEU A 104 -9.27 -2.84 2.40
N ASP A 105 -9.16 -4.16 2.22
CA ASP A 105 -8.00 -4.94 2.67
C ASP A 105 -6.73 -4.56 1.91
N ASN A 106 -5.66 -4.33 2.68
CA ASN A 106 -4.36 -3.95 2.18
C ASN A 106 -3.25 -4.64 2.98
N TYR A 107 -2.14 -4.93 2.33
CA TYR A 107 -1.01 -5.65 2.91
C TYR A 107 0.28 -4.89 2.64
N VAL A 108 1.08 -4.72 3.69
CA VAL A 108 2.45 -4.20 3.58
C VAL A 108 3.36 -5.32 3.15
N ALA A 109 3.97 -5.18 1.97
CA ALA A 109 5.00 -6.06 1.46
C ALA A 109 6.18 -5.21 0.96
N GLY A 110 7.33 -5.32 1.64
CA GLY A 110 8.50 -4.48 1.35
C GLY A 110 8.21 -2.99 1.56
N ASN A 111 8.35 -2.21 0.50
CA ASN A 111 8.10 -0.76 0.46
C ASN A 111 6.71 -0.39 -0.11
N CYS A 112 5.81 -1.36 -0.23
CA CYS A 112 4.49 -1.20 -0.82
C CYS A 112 3.37 -1.54 0.16
N LEU A 113 2.29 -0.75 0.14
CA LEU A 113 0.98 -1.11 0.66
C LEU A 113 0.09 -1.47 -0.54
N GLN A 114 -0.39 -2.71 -0.58
CA GLN A 114 -1.07 -3.27 -1.74
C GLN A 114 -2.40 -3.89 -1.35
N GLY A 115 -3.45 -3.63 -2.13
CA GLY A 115 -4.78 -4.15 -1.88
C GLY A 115 -5.45 -4.60 -3.17
N SER A 116 -6.47 -5.42 -3.01
CA SER A 116 -7.39 -5.74 -4.10
C SER A 116 -8.79 -5.89 -3.56
N PHE A 117 -9.74 -5.23 -4.18
CA PHE A 117 -11.13 -5.26 -3.76
C PHE A 117 -12.05 -5.24 -4.98
N THR A 118 -13.20 -5.89 -4.86
CA THR A 118 -14.17 -5.94 -5.94
C THR A 118 -15.37 -5.08 -5.61
N VAL A 119 -15.67 -4.12 -6.49
CA VAL A 119 -16.89 -3.33 -6.45
C VAL A 119 -17.67 -3.61 -7.71
N MET A 120 -18.90 -4.10 -7.53
CA MET A 120 -19.74 -4.61 -8.62
C MET A 120 -19.01 -5.71 -9.40
N LYS A 121 -18.65 -5.48 -10.67
CA LYS A 121 -17.98 -6.46 -11.55
C LYS A 121 -16.50 -6.12 -11.82
N ASN A 122 -15.98 -5.13 -11.12
CA ASN A 122 -14.64 -4.60 -11.31
C ASN A 122 -13.81 -4.89 -10.06
N THR A 123 -12.75 -5.66 -10.22
CA THR A 123 -11.71 -5.79 -9.20
C THR A 123 -10.71 -4.67 -9.42
N ILE A 124 -10.53 -3.83 -8.41
CA ILE A 124 -9.51 -2.80 -8.38
C ILE A 124 -8.34 -3.36 -7.58
N VAL A 125 -7.15 -3.29 -8.17
CA VAL A 125 -5.89 -3.53 -7.46
C VAL A 125 -5.24 -2.17 -7.26
N ASN A 126 -4.88 -1.88 -6.02
CA ASN A 126 -4.24 -0.62 -5.63
C ASN A 126 -2.84 -0.89 -5.08
N ASN A 127 -1.90 -0.04 -5.45
CA ASN A 127 -0.52 -0.09 -4.98
C ASN A 127 -0.08 1.30 -4.55
N TYR A 128 0.45 1.41 -3.34
CA TYR A 128 1.16 2.59 -2.83
C TYR A 128 2.59 2.15 -2.51
N CYS A 129 3.55 2.49 -3.35
CA CYS A 129 4.94 2.05 -3.19
C CYS A 129 5.88 3.25 -3.03
N ILE A 130 6.83 3.17 -2.09
CA ILE A 130 7.79 4.25 -1.85
C ILE A 130 9.16 3.89 -2.36
N GLU A 131 9.64 4.65 -3.34
CA GLU A 131 10.94 4.46 -3.99
C GLU A 131 11.64 5.83 -4.07
N ASN A 132 12.88 5.91 -3.60
CA ASN A 132 13.72 7.12 -3.69
C ASN A 132 13.03 8.39 -3.14
N GLY A 133 12.31 8.27 -2.00
CA GLY A 133 11.60 9.39 -1.38
C GLY A 133 10.35 9.86 -2.14
N LYS A 134 9.86 9.07 -3.11
CA LYS A 134 8.64 9.33 -3.87
C LYS A 134 7.65 8.19 -3.66
N MET A 135 6.37 8.54 -3.54
CA MET A 135 5.30 7.55 -3.57
C MET A 135 4.79 7.39 -5.01
N ARG A 136 4.90 6.18 -5.56
CA ARG A 136 4.17 5.75 -6.75
C ARG A 136 2.82 5.19 -6.29
N VAL A 137 1.75 5.75 -6.84
CA VAL A 137 0.38 5.25 -6.64
C VAL A 137 -0.13 4.69 -7.96
N GLU A 138 -0.64 3.48 -7.93
CA GLU A 138 -1.23 2.81 -9.09
C GLU A 138 -2.57 2.20 -8.71
N PHE A 139 -3.55 2.36 -9.60
CA PHE A 139 -4.80 1.63 -9.57
C PHE A 139 -5.00 1.02 -10.95
N PHE A 140 -5.28 -0.28 -11.02
CA PHE A 140 -5.74 -0.90 -12.25
C PHE A 140 -6.98 -1.73 -11.99
N THR A 141 -7.80 -1.88 -13.03
CA THR A 141 -9.09 -2.55 -12.95
C THR A 141 -9.07 -3.82 -13.79
N ILE A 142 -9.42 -4.94 -13.16
CA ILE A 142 -9.68 -6.23 -13.79
C ILE A 142 -11.19 -6.42 -13.87
N LYS A 143 -11.70 -6.85 -15.02
CA LYS A 143 -13.12 -7.21 -15.18
C LYS A 143 -13.30 -8.70 -14.89
N LEU A 144 -14.06 -9.03 -13.85
CA LEU A 144 -14.30 -10.44 -13.49
C LEU A 144 -15.11 -11.20 -14.55
N SER A 145 -15.81 -10.51 -15.44
CA SER A 145 -16.51 -11.14 -16.57
C SER A 145 -15.57 -11.85 -17.54
N ASP A 146 -14.29 -11.46 -17.55
CA ASP A 146 -13.32 -11.92 -18.52
C ASP A 146 -12.48 -13.09 -17.96
N LYS A 147 -12.92 -13.65 -16.82
CA LYS A 147 -12.28 -14.78 -16.13
C LYS A 147 -12.12 -15.96 -17.07
N LYS A 148 -10.88 -16.44 -17.18
CA LYS A 148 -10.52 -17.66 -17.91
C LYS A 148 -9.87 -18.65 -16.96
N SER A 149 -10.41 -19.87 -16.93
CA SER A 149 -9.76 -20.98 -16.23
C SER A 149 -8.80 -21.71 -17.18
N SER A 150 -7.62 -22.04 -16.69
CA SER A 150 -6.58 -22.77 -17.42
C SER A 150 -5.83 -23.72 -16.48
N GLY A 151 -4.87 -24.48 -17.01
CA GLY A 151 -4.15 -25.51 -16.24
C GLY A 151 -4.74 -26.91 -16.41
N LYS A 152 -3.96 -27.94 -16.06
CA LYS A 152 -4.37 -29.35 -16.20
C LYS A 152 -5.04 -29.92 -14.94
N GLY A 153 -5.05 -29.17 -13.83
CA GLY A 153 -5.55 -29.64 -12.55
C GLY A 153 -4.64 -30.65 -11.85
N THR A 154 -3.36 -30.74 -12.25
CA THR A 154 -2.36 -31.61 -11.61
C THR A 154 -1.53 -30.82 -10.60
N THR A 155 -0.78 -31.51 -9.72
CA THR A 155 0.16 -30.84 -8.80
C THR A 155 1.15 -29.94 -9.52
N ASP A 156 1.69 -30.39 -10.66
CA ASP A 156 2.65 -29.62 -11.47
C ASP A 156 1.98 -28.57 -12.39
N SER A 157 0.66 -28.63 -12.56
CA SER A 157 -0.11 -27.71 -13.39
C SER A 157 -1.50 -27.50 -12.78
N PRO A 158 -1.59 -26.77 -11.66
CA PRO A 158 -2.86 -26.53 -10.99
C PRO A 158 -3.80 -25.71 -11.87
N THR A 159 -5.09 -25.79 -11.59
CA THR A 159 -6.08 -24.89 -12.21
C THR A 159 -5.81 -23.46 -11.79
N VAL A 160 -5.74 -22.55 -12.75
CA VAL A 160 -5.51 -21.12 -12.54
C VAL A 160 -6.64 -20.34 -13.18
N ASP A 161 -7.15 -19.38 -12.43
CA ASP A 161 -8.11 -18.39 -12.89
C ASP A 161 -7.38 -17.07 -13.17
N SER A 162 -7.54 -16.54 -14.38
CA SER A 162 -6.99 -15.25 -14.83
C SER A 162 -8.07 -14.30 -15.30
#